data_AF-A0AAE3E152-F1
#
_entry.id   AF-A0AAE3E152-F1
#
_cell.length_a   1.000
_cell.length_b   1.000
_cell.length_c   1.000
_cell.angle_alpha   90.00
_cell.angle_beta   90.00
_cell.angle_gamma   90.00
#
_symmetry.space_group_name_H-M   'P 1'
#
loop_
_entity.id
_entity.type
_entity.pdbx_description
1 polymer ?
#
loop_
_entity_poly.entity_id
_entity_poly.type
_entity_poly.pdbx_seq_one_letter_code
_entity_poly.pdbx_strand_id
1 'polypeptide(L)' 'MLTTVEKIKVIMKRNNFTMTELANQLNCSRQNLSNKMSRNNFDERELTAIANALGCELEINFVNRETGEKIEL' A
#
# COMPACT_ATOMS: atom_id res chain seq x y z
N MET A 1 10.52 -10.38 -6.16
CA MET A 1 10.05 -9.41 -5.14
C MET A 1 8.59 -9.13 -5.43
N LEU A 2 7.71 -9.12 -4.43
CA LEU A 2 6.28 -8.84 -4.66
C LEU A 2 6.08 -7.37 -5.05
N THR A 3 5.16 -7.12 -5.99
CA THR A 3 4.63 -5.79 -6.28
C THR A 3 3.87 -5.23 -5.08
N THR A 4 3.65 -3.92 -5.04
CA THR A 4 2.90 -3.26 -3.97
C THR A 4 1.49 -3.83 -3.83
N VAL A 5 0.78 -4.05 -4.95
CA VAL A 5 -0.56 -4.67 -4.94
C VAL A 5 -0.53 -6.10 -4.40
N GLU A 6 0.48 -6.90 -4.74
CA GLU A 6 0.60 -8.26 -4.19
C GLU A 6 0.85 -8.24 -2.69
N LYS A 7 1.69 -7.33 -2.19
CA LYS A 7 1.90 -7.14 -0.74
C LYS A 7 0.59 -6.78 -0.03
N ILE A 8 -0.17 -5.81 -0.57
CA ILE A 8 -1.48 -5.41 -0.04
C ILE A 8 -2.42 -6.62 0.03
N LYS A 9 -2.55 -7.39 -1.06
CA LYS A 9 -3.42 -8.58 -1.11
C LYS A 9 -3.01 -9.66 -0.11
N VAL A 10 -1.71 -9.88 0.08
CA VAL A 10 -1.19 -10.84 1.07
C VAL A 10 -1.56 -10.42 2.49
N ILE A 11 -1.37 -9.15 2.83
CA ILE A 11 -1.72 -8.61 4.15
C ILE A 11 -3.23 -8.71 4.40
N MET A 12 -4.05 -8.29 3.42
CA MET A 12 -5.50 -8.42 3.49
C MET A 12 -5.93 -9.87 3.75
N LYS A 13 -5.36 -10.84 3.02
CA LYS A 13 -5.69 -12.26 3.20
C LYS A 13 -5.32 -12.76 4.60
N ARG A 14 -4.17 -12.33 5.15
CA ARG A 14 -3.73 -12.73 6.50
C ARG A 14 -4.65 -12.19 7.59
N ASN A 15 -5.19 -10.99 7.39
CA ASN A 15 -6.05 -10.32 8.36
C ASN A 15 -7.55 -10.58 8.11
N ASN A 16 -7.89 -11.48 7.18
CA ASN A 16 -9.26 -11.75 6.73
C ASN A 16 -10.01 -10.48 6.29
N PHE A 17 -9.27 -9.51 5.74
CA PHE A 17 -9.72 -8.18 5.38
C PHE A 17 -10.18 -8.13 3.92
N THR A 18 -11.33 -7.51 3.66
CA THR A 18 -11.96 -7.49 2.34
C THR A 18 -11.68 -6.20 1.57
N MET A 19 -11.84 -6.26 0.24
CA MET A 19 -11.78 -5.07 -0.62
C MET A 19 -12.84 -4.02 -0.28
N THR A 20 -14.00 -4.46 0.25
CA THR A 20 -15.05 -3.53 0.68
C THR A 20 -14.63 -2.80 1.95
N GLU A 21 -14.08 -3.49 2.94
CA GLU A 21 -13.61 -2.87 4.18
C GLU A 21 -12.47 -1.90 3.90
N LEU A 22 -11.53 -2.25 3.01
CA LEU A 22 -10.45 -1.33 2.64
C LEU A 22 -10.98 -0.09 1.92
N ALA A 23 -11.92 -0.24 0.99
CA ALA A 23 -12.54 0.91 0.33
C ALA A 23 -13.26 1.82 1.33
N ASN A 24 -13.96 1.24 2.32
CA ASN A 24 -14.63 1.99 3.38
C ASN A 24 -13.63 2.76 4.25
N GLN A 25 -12.53 2.14 4.68
CA GLN A 25 -11.48 2.79 5.46
C GLN A 25 -10.81 3.94 4.68
N LEU A 26 -10.67 3.78 3.38
CA LEU A 26 -10.09 4.79 2.48
C LEU A 26 -11.11 5.84 2.02
N ASN A 27 -12.36 5.79 2.49
CA ASN A 27 -13.47 6.67 2.07
C ASN A 27 -13.61 6.76 0.54
N CYS A 28 -13.47 5.64 -0.16
CA CYS A 28 -13.59 5.56 -1.60
C CYS A 28 -14.52 4.43 -2.04
N SER A 29 -14.95 4.43 -3.30
CA SER A 29 -15.77 3.34 -3.82
C SER A 29 -14.92 2.08 -4.06
N ARG A 30 -15.53 0.90 -3.87
CA ARG A 30 -14.88 -0.39 -4.20
C ARG A 30 -14.39 -0.43 -5.65
N GLN A 31 -15.13 0.17 -6.59
CA GLN A 31 -14.72 0.26 -7.99
C GLN A 31 -13.48 1.13 -8.18
N ASN A 32 -13.39 2.28 -7.50
CA ASN A 32 -12.21 3.13 -7.53
C ASN A 32 -10.97 2.37 -7.03
N LEU A 33 -11.10 1.69 -5.88
CA LEU A 33 -10.02 0.90 -5.32
C LEU A 33 -9.63 -0.27 -6.24
N SER A 34 -10.60 -0.97 -6.84
CA SER A 34 -10.33 -2.02 -7.82
C SER A 34 -9.56 -1.49 -9.04
N ASN A 35 -9.94 -0.32 -9.57
CA ASN A 35 -9.24 0.31 -10.69
C ASN A 35 -7.81 0.73 -10.30
N LYS A 36 -7.57 1.18 -9.05
CA LYS A 36 -6.22 1.47 -8.55
C LYS A 36 -5.37 0.21 -8.41
N MET A 37 -5.94 -0.86 -7.85
CA MET A 37 -5.27 -2.16 -7.73
C MET A 37 -4.91 -2.75 -9.10
N SER A 38 -5.77 -2.59 -10.10
CA SER A 38 -5.47 -3.03 -11.48
C SER A 38 -4.35 -2.23 -12.15
N ARG A 39 -4.24 -0.93 -11.84
CA ARG A 39 -3.20 -0.05 -12.38
C ARG A 39 -1.88 -0.15 -11.62
N ASN A 40 -1.88 -0.76 -10.42
CA ASN A 40 -0.74 -0.86 -9.52
C ASN A 40 -0.02 0.48 -9.32
N ASN A 41 -0.81 1.56 -9.19
CA ASN A 41 -0.31 2.92 -9.04
C ASN A 41 -1.06 3.63 -7.91
N PHE A 42 -0.32 3.94 -6.86
CA PHE A 42 -0.78 4.62 -5.65
C PHE A 42 0.21 5.72 -5.34
N ASP A 43 -0.29 6.89 -4.94
CA ASP A 43 0.58 7.91 -4.37
C ASP A 43 0.97 7.54 -2.92
N GLU A 44 1.95 8.24 -2.36
CA GLU A 44 2.45 7.99 -1.01
C GLU A 44 1.35 8.10 0.06
N ARG A 45 0.43 9.06 -0.09
CA ARG A 45 -0.67 9.29 0.87
C ARG A 45 -1.63 8.11 0.84
N GLU A 46 -1.90 7.57 -0.34
CA GLU A 46 -2.74 6.38 -0.51
C GLU A 46 -2.08 5.14 0.09
N LEU A 47 -0.77 4.95 -0.12
CA LEU A 47 -0.04 3.85 0.48
C LEU A 47 -0.03 3.94 2.00
N THR A 48 0.14 5.15 2.54
CA THR A 48 0.11 5.40 3.99
C THR A 48 -1.27 5.07 4.56
N ALA A 49 -2.34 5.52 3.90
CA ALA A 49 -3.70 5.23 4.32
C ALA A 49 -4.02 3.72 4.25
N ILE A 50 -3.54 3.02 3.21
CA ILE A 50 -3.68 1.57 3.09
C ILE A 50 -2.91 0.85 4.21
N ALA A 51 -1.68 1.26 4.50
CA ALA A 51 -0.88 0.67 5.57
C ALA A 51 -1.59 0.83 6.93
N ASN A 52 -2.03 2.04 7.25
CA ASN A 52 -2.80 2.33 8.46
C ASN A 52 -4.08 1.47 8.55
N ALA A 53 -4.86 1.39 7.47
CA ALA A 53 -6.08 0.59 7.42
C ALA A 53 -5.82 -0.91 7.61
N LEU A 54 -4.65 -1.40 7.21
CA LEU A 54 -4.23 -2.80 7.34
C LEU A 54 -3.42 -3.07 8.62
N GLY A 55 -3.24 -2.09 9.50
CA GLY A 55 -2.46 -2.21 10.74
C GLY A 55 -0.97 -2.43 10.49
N CYS A 56 -0.43 -1.80 9.46
CA CYS A 56 0.97 -1.87 9.05
C CYS A 56 1.62 -0.48 9.09
N GLU A 57 2.93 -0.45 9.28
CA GLU A 57 3.74 0.74 9.06
C GLU A 57 4.27 0.76 7.62
N LEU A 58 4.24 1.92 6.98
CA LEU A 58 4.82 2.12 5.65
C LEU A 58 6.22 2.71 5.79
N GLU A 59 7.24 1.94 5.40
CA GLU A 59 8.62 2.42 5.32
C GLU A 59 9.00 2.72 3.86
N ILE A 60 9.35 3.98 3.57
CA ILE A 60 9.87 4.41 2.26
C ILE A 60 11.31 4.89 2.48
N ASN A 61 12.25 4.31 1.72
CA ASN A 61 13.66 4.65 1.83
C ASN A 61 14.15 5.26 0.51
N PHE A 62 14.87 6.39 0.60
CA PHE A 62 15.71 6.87 -0.48
C PHE A 62 17.10 6.26 -0.31
N VAL A 63 17.61 5.60 -1.34
CA VAL A 63 18.92 4.94 -1.30
C VAL A 63 19.82 5.59 -2.33
N ASN A 64 20.96 6.11 -1.89
CA ASN A 64 22.00 6.61 -2.78
C ASN A 64 22.50 5.44 -3.64
N ARG A 65 22.42 5.57 -4.96
CA ARG A 65 22.76 4.48 -5.89
C ARG A 65 24.26 4.20 -6.00
N GLU A 66 25.09 5.18 -5.65
CA GLU A 66 26.55 5.06 -5.72
C GLU A 66 27.11 4.50 -4.41
N THR A 67 26.65 5.01 -3.27
CA THR A 67 27.16 4.63 -1.94
C THR A 67 26.37 3.50 -1.28
N GLY A 68 25.13 3.26 -1.71
CA GLY A 68 24.20 2.31 -1.07
C GLY A 68 23.62 2.83 0.27
N GLU A 69 23.94 4.06 0.64
CA GLU A 69 23.50 4.68 1.88
C GLU A 69 22.00 4.99 1.84
N LYS A 70 21.28 4.65 2.92
CA LYS A 70 19.91 5.11 3.15
C LYS A 70 19.94 6.55 3.61
N ILE A 71 19.17 7.41 2.94
CA ILE A 71 18.96 8.79 3.36
C ILE A 71 17.83 8.77 4.40
N GLU A 72 18.19 8.87 5.67
CA GLU A 72 17.25 9.09 6.77
C GLU A 72 16.98 10.61 6.86
N LEU A 73 15.71 11.01 6.81
CA LEU A 73 15.25 12.40 7.02
C LEU A 73 14.63 12.54 8.41
#